data_AF-A0A316JB96-F1
#
_entry.id   AF-A0A316JB96-F1
#
_cell.length_a   1.000
_cell.length_b   1.000
_cell.length_c   1.000
_cell.angle_alpha   90.00
_cell.angle_beta   90.00
_cell.angle_gamma   90.00
#
_symmetry.space_group_name_H-M   'P 1'
#
loop_
_entity.id
_entity.type
_entity.pdbx_description
1 polymer ?
#
loop_
_entity_poly.entity_id
_entity_poly.type
_entity_poly.pdbx_seq_one_letter_code
_entity_poly.pdbx_strand_id
1 'polypeptide(L)'
;MAREPSGDFAGAKTGGRVFLSGADLFFYSLIREFTAYGVAVRTAMGEAGKIANDSLYEMPAQKYVAIRRRVGFSEFELTDAPNLDDRPVAIIPIKQMMHMLIQRVEGAY
;
A
#
# COMPACT_ATOMS: atom_id res chain seq x y z
N MET A 1 30.00 -5.96 -7.82
CA MET A 1 28.54 -5.94 -7.54
C MET A 1 28.33 -5.45 -6.12
N ALA A 2 27.43 -4.51 -5.88
CA ALA A 2 27.01 -4.18 -4.51
C ALA A 2 26.25 -5.38 -3.96
N ARG A 3 26.73 -5.97 -2.86
CA ARG A 3 26.08 -7.11 -2.21
C ARG A 3 24.78 -6.62 -1.58
N GLU A 4 23.71 -7.39 -1.72
CA GLU A 4 22.46 -7.14 -1.00
C GLU A 4 22.75 -7.06 0.51
N PRO A 5 22.20 -6.06 1.22
CA PRO A 5 22.26 -6.00 2.68
C PRO A 5 21.82 -7.32 3.33
N SER A 6 22.39 -7.70 4.48
CA SER A 6 21.88 -8.82 5.28
C SER A 6 20.80 -8.31 6.24
N GLY A 7 19.51 -8.54 5.95
CA GLY A 7 18.39 -8.20 6.85
C GLY A 7 17.06 -7.91 6.14
N ASP A 8 16.04 -7.53 6.92
CA ASP A 8 14.74 -7.08 6.42
C ASP A 8 14.90 -5.69 5.76
N PHE A 9 14.73 -5.62 4.44
CA PHE A 9 15.17 -4.48 3.63
C PHE A 9 14.26 -3.25 3.75
N ALA A 10 14.30 -2.51 4.85
CA ALA A 10 13.70 -1.18 4.95
C ALA A 10 14.73 -0.09 4.60
N GLY A 11 14.70 0.44 3.38
CA GLY A 11 15.44 1.66 2.99
C GLY A 11 16.97 1.57 3.03
N ALA A 12 17.55 0.36 3.07
CA ALA A 12 18.98 0.16 3.13
C ALA A 12 19.65 0.65 1.82
N LYS A 13 20.69 1.48 1.96
CA LYS A 13 21.47 2.00 0.84
C LYS A 13 22.82 1.30 0.76
N THR A 14 23.05 0.52 -0.28
CA THR A 14 24.36 -0.13 -0.52
C THR A 14 24.80 0.16 -1.95
N GLY A 15 26.01 0.71 -2.11
CA GLY A 15 26.60 0.98 -3.43
C GLY A 15 25.75 1.89 -4.34
N GLY A 16 25.09 2.90 -3.76
CA GLY A 16 24.23 3.83 -4.51
C GLY A 16 22.85 3.28 -4.91
N ARG A 17 22.52 2.05 -4.49
CA ARG A 17 21.21 1.43 -4.71
C ARG A 17 20.37 1.52 -3.44
N VAL A 18 19.06 1.64 -3.60
CA VAL A 18 18.09 1.56 -2.51
C VAL A 18 17.43 0.18 -2.60
N PHE A 19 17.45 -0.54 -1.49
CA PHE A 19 16.74 -1.81 -1.36
C PHE A 19 15.43 -1.57 -0.62
N LEU A 20 14.35 -2.18 -1.11
CA LEU A 20 13.00 -2.05 -0.60
C LEU A 20 12.46 -3.43 -0.28
N SER A 21 11.74 -3.54 0.83
CA SER A 21 11.02 -4.74 1.23
C SER A 21 9.70 -4.86 0.47
N GLY A 22 9.06 -6.02 0.53
CA GLY A 22 7.70 -6.19 0.00
C GLY A 22 6.71 -5.22 0.65
N ALA A 23 6.87 -4.94 1.95
CA ALA A 23 6.06 -3.98 2.68
C ALA A 23 6.28 -2.54 2.19
N ASP A 24 7.51 -2.15 1.88
CA ASP A 24 7.81 -0.83 1.27
C ASP A 24 7.15 -0.69 -0.10
N LEU A 25 7.25 -1.73 -0.94
CA LEU A 25 6.62 -1.75 -2.26
C LEU A 25 5.10 -1.65 -2.15
N PHE A 26 4.50 -2.34 -1.17
CA PHE A 26 3.07 -2.27 -0.91
C PHE A 26 2.66 -0.88 -0.41
N PHE A 27 3.40 -0.31 0.53
CA PHE A 27 3.21 1.06 1.02
C PHE A 27 3.21 2.09 -0.12
N TYR A 28 4.24 2.08 -0.98
CA TYR A 28 4.30 3.02 -2.11
C TYR A 28 3.20 2.77 -3.15
N SER A 29 2.78 1.51 -3.33
CA SER A 29 1.66 1.18 -4.20
C SER A 29 0.35 1.77 -3.67
N LEU A 30 0.09 1.69 -2.36
CA LEU A 30 -1.08 2.31 -1.73
C LEU A 30 -1.05 3.84 -1.84
N ILE A 31 0.10 4.47 -1.58
CA ILE A 31 0.25 5.92 -1.74
C ILE A 31 -0.10 6.36 -3.16
N ARG A 32 0.40 5.64 -4.17
CA ARG A 32 0.10 5.94 -5.57
C ARG A 32 -1.41 5.95 -5.82
N GLU A 33 -2.13 4.92 -5.37
CA GLU A 33 -3.58 4.83 -5.58
C GLU A 33 -4.33 5.91 -4.79
N PHE A 34 -3.95 6.17 -3.54
CA PHE A 34 -4.62 7.16 -2.69
C PHE A 34 -4.45 8.58 -3.25
N THR A 35 -3.23 8.92 -3.67
CA THR A 35 -2.91 10.23 -4.24
C THR A 35 -3.50 10.42 -5.63
N ALA A 36 -3.61 9.36 -6.45
CA ALA A 36 -4.31 9.40 -7.74
C ALA A 36 -5.79 9.75 -7.58
N TYR A 37 -6.41 9.32 -6.47
CA TYR A 37 -7.78 9.73 -6.11
C TYR A 37 -7.87 11.15 -5.52
N GLY A 38 -6.74 11.83 -5.31
CA GLY A 38 -6.67 13.19 -4.79
C GLY A 38 -6.60 13.31 -3.26
N VAL A 39 -6.20 12.24 -2.56
CA VAL A 39 -5.83 12.32 -1.15
C VAL A 39 -4.52 13.10 -1.02
N ALA A 40 -4.44 14.01 -0.04
CA ALA A 40 -3.20 14.72 0.27
C ALA A 40 -2.09 13.74 0.69
N VAL A 41 -0.88 13.91 0.13
CA VAL A 41 0.26 13.00 0.33
C VAL A 41 0.50 12.62 1.79
N ARG A 42 0.47 13.59 2.72
CA ARG A 42 0.69 13.30 4.14
C ARG A 42 -0.37 12.37 4.74
N THR A 43 -1.64 12.59 4.39
CA THR A 43 -2.75 11.72 4.82
C THR A 43 -2.63 10.34 4.19
N ALA A 44 -2.29 10.28 2.89
CA ALA A 44 -2.07 9.03 2.18
C ALA A 44 -0.95 8.21 2.82
N MET A 45 0.18 8.83 3.15
CA MET A 45 1.29 8.18 3.85
C MET A 45 0.88 7.62 5.21
N GLY A 46 0.09 8.38 5.98
CA GLY A 46 -0.37 7.94 7.30
C GLY A 46 -1.21 6.66 7.24
N GLU A 47 -2.19 6.61 6.33
CA GLU A 47 -3.06 5.44 6.21
C GLU A 47 -2.41 4.28 5.47
N ALA A 48 -1.63 4.54 4.42
CA ALA A 48 -0.87 3.51 3.73
C ALA A 48 0.14 2.84 4.68
N GLY A 49 0.77 3.61 5.57
CA GLY A 49 1.71 3.10 6.57
C GLY A 49 1.04 2.12 7.54
N LYS A 50 -0.16 2.44 8.03
CA LYS A 50 -0.93 1.53 8.89
C LYS A 50 -1.23 0.22 8.17
N ILE A 51 -1.83 0.31 6.98
CA ILE A 51 -2.25 -0.87 6.20
C ILE A 51 -1.04 -1.74 5.85
N ALA A 52 0.07 -1.13 5.43
CA ALA A 52 1.29 -1.88 5.07
C ALA A 52 1.94 -2.54 6.30
N ASN A 53 1.99 -1.84 7.45
CA ASN A 53 2.54 -2.39 8.69
C ASN A 53 1.69 -3.55 9.23
N ASP A 54 0.37 -3.43 9.18
CA ASP A 54 -0.55 -4.49 9.59
C ASP A 54 -0.44 -5.73 8.67
N SER A 55 0.11 -5.54 7.46
CA SER A 55 0.32 -6.59 6.46
C SER A 55 1.78 -7.08 6.38
N LEU A 56 2.61 -6.81 7.40
CA LEU A 56 4.03 -7.18 7.40
C LEU A 56 4.25 -8.70 7.32
N TYR A 57 3.45 -9.45 8.06
CA TYR A 57 3.62 -10.91 8.21
C TYR A 57 2.47 -11.71 7.59
N GLU A 58 1.34 -11.06 7.32
CA GLU A 58 0.13 -11.69 6.82
C GLU A 58 -0.50 -10.84 5.72
N MET A 59 -1.27 -11.48 4.85
CA MET A 59 -2.06 -10.77 3.84
C MET A 59 -3.12 -9.89 4.52
N PRO A 60 -3.48 -8.73 3.93
CA PRO A 60 -4.57 -7.90 4.40
C PRO A 60 -5.82 -8.75 4.66
N ALA A 61 -6.36 -8.61 5.87
CA ALA A 61 -7.58 -9.31 6.28
C ALA A 61 -8.73 -8.90 5.34
N GLN A 62 -8.92 -7.59 5.17
CA GLN A 62 -9.94 -7.02 4.30
C GLN A 62 -9.50 -6.98 2.83
N LYS A 63 -10.47 -7.15 1.92
CA LYS A 63 -10.24 -7.13 0.47
C LYS A 63 -9.98 -5.73 -0.09
N TYR A 64 -10.64 -4.72 0.48
CA TYR A 64 -10.67 -3.37 -0.07
C TYR A 64 -10.36 -2.32 0.99
N VAL A 65 -9.86 -1.17 0.53
CA VAL A 65 -10.01 0.10 1.25
C VAL A 65 -10.92 1.01 0.45
N ALA A 66 -12.00 1.47 1.09
CA ALA A 66 -12.90 2.47 0.57
C ALA A 66 -12.45 3.85 1.04
N ILE A 67 -12.31 4.79 0.10
CA ILE A 67 -11.87 6.16 0.37
C ILE A 67 -12.99 7.11 0.02
N ARG A 68 -13.50 7.82 1.03
CA ARG A 68 -14.54 8.84 0.86
C ARG A 68 -13.93 10.21 1.10
N ARG A 69 -14.14 11.13 0.15
CA ARG A 69 -13.73 12.53 0.33
C ARG A 69 -14.84 13.31 1.02
N ARG A 70 -14.50 13.98 2.11
CA ARG A 70 -15.36 14.95 2.79
C ARG A 70 -14.71 16.33 2.75
N VAL A 71 -15.48 17.38 3.04
CA VAL A 71 -14.94 18.75 3.11
C VAL A 71 -13.87 18.78 4.19
N GLY A 72 -12.62 19.04 3.79
CA GLY A 72 -11.47 19.18 4.69
C GLY A 72 -10.72 17.88 5.05
N PHE A 73 -11.22 16.68 4.72
CA PHE A 73 -10.51 15.42 5.03
C PHE A 73 -10.90 14.24 4.13
N SER A 74 -10.10 13.17 4.19
CA SER A 74 -10.39 11.88 3.54
C SER A 74 -10.64 10.82 4.62
N GLU A 75 -11.70 10.05 4.45
CA GLU A 75 -12.11 8.96 5.34
C GLU A 75 -11.73 7.64 4.67
N PHE A 76 -11.15 6.73 5.45
CA PHE A 76 -10.64 5.44 5.00
C PHE A 76 -11.37 4.33 5.76
N GLU A 77 -11.84 3.34 5.04
CA GLU A 77 -12.59 2.22 5.60
C GLU A 77 -12.07 0.92 4.98
N LEU A 78 -11.54 0.03 5.82
CA LEU A 78 -11.18 -1.33 5.40
C LEU A 78 -12.43 -2.20 5.41
N THR A 79 -12.72 -2.85 4.29
CA THR A 79 -13.98 -3.60 4.14
C THR A 79 -13.86 -4.75 3.13
N ASP A 80 -14.69 -5.77 3.31
CA ASP A 80 -14.89 -6.86 2.35
C ASP A 80 -16.06 -6.62 1.40
N ALA A 81 -16.95 -5.69 1.76
CA ALA A 81 -18.19 -5.39 1.06
C ALA A 81 -18.39 -3.86 1.00
N PRO A 82 -17.73 -3.18 0.04
CA PRO A 82 -17.83 -1.73 -0.07
C PRO A 82 -19.25 -1.30 -0.46
N ASN A 83 -19.81 -0.35 0.29
CA ASN A 83 -21.09 0.27 -0.06
C ASN A 83 -20.89 1.41 -1.09
N LEU A 84 -21.50 1.28 -2.26
CA LEU A 84 -21.39 2.18 -3.40
C LEU A 84 -22.53 3.21 -3.53
N ASP A 85 -23.54 3.14 -2.66
CA ASP A 85 -24.88 3.64 -3.03
C ASP A 85 -25.05 5.17 -3.00
N ASP A 86 -24.20 5.96 -2.32
CA ASP A 86 -24.56 7.36 -2.03
C ASP A 86 -23.51 8.46 -2.30
N ARG A 87 -22.22 8.17 -2.52
CA ARG A 87 -21.17 9.22 -2.64
C ARG A 87 -19.99 8.79 -3.51
N PRO A 88 -19.22 9.76 -4.08
CA PRO A 88 -17.94 9.48 -4.71
C PRO A 88 -17.02 8.73 -3.75
N VAL A 89 -16.73 7.48 -4.09
CA VAL A 89 -15.88 6.59 -3.30
C VAL A 89 -14.87 5.94 -4.23
N ALA A 90 -13.60 5.93 -3.84
CA ALA A 90 -12.60 5.08 -4.48
C ALA A 90 -12.52 3.76 -3.73
N ILE A 91 -12.65 2.65 -4.45
CA ILE A 91 -12.48 1.31 -3.91
C ILE A 91 -11.15 0.78 -4.41
N ILE A 92 -10.19 0.65 -3.50
CA ILE A 92 -8.84 0.18 -3.83
C ILE A 92 -8.72 -1.28 -3.38
N PRO A 93 -8.44 -2.23 -4.29
CA PRO A 93 -8.40 -3.67 -3.99
C PRO A 93 -7.06 -4.08 -3.38
N ILE A 94 -6.86 -3.77 -2.10
CA ILE A 94 -5.58 -3.95 -1.39
C ILE A 94 -5.07 -5.39 -1.40
N LYS A 95 -5.97 -6.37 -1.27
CA LYS A 95 -5.59 -7.79 -1.24
C LYS A 95 -5.10 -8.28 -2.59
N GLN A 96 -5.76 -7.84 -3.67
CA GLN A 96 -5.32 -8.13 -5.03
C GLN A 96 -4.01 -7.42 -5.36
N MET A 97 -3.82 -6.18 -4.90
CA MET A 97 -2.55 -5.45 -5.06
C MET A 97 -1.39 -6.21 -4.43
N MET A 98 -1.55 -6.70 -3.20
CA MET A 98 -0.51 -7.48 -2.53
C MET A 98 -0.26 -8.82 -3.24
N HIS A 99 -1.30 -9.51 -3.70
CA HIS A 99 -1.14 -10.72 -4.52
C HIS A 99 -0.32 -10.47 -5.79
N MET A 100 -0.59 -9.37 -6.51
CA MET A 100 0.18 -9.01 -7.70
C MET A 100 1.64 -8.69 -7.38
N LEU A 101 1.89 -8.06 -6.22
CA LEU A 101 3.26 -7.79 -5.77
C LEU A 101 4.00 -9.10 -5.49
N ILE A 102 3.39 -10.02 -4.74
CA ILE A 102 3.97 -11.34 -4.45
C ILE A 102 4.27 -12.08 -5.77
N GLN A 103 3.32 -12.17 -6.69
CA GLN A 103 3.51 -12.84 -7.98
C GLN A 103 4.65 -12.24 -8.81
N ARG A 104 4.80 -10.91 -8.80
CA ARG A 104 5.88 -10.23 -9.53
C ARG A 104 7.25 -10.48 -8.91
N VAL A 105 7.31 -10.63 -7.60
CA VAL A 105 8.55 -10.97 -6.90
C VAL A 105 8.90 -12.43 -7.11
N GLU A 106 7.93 -13.35 -7.04
CA GLU A 106 8.13 -14.78 -7.29
C GLU A 106 8.56 -15.07 -8.73
N GLY A 107 7.95 -14.42 -9.73
CA GLY A 107 8.30 -14.63 -11.14
C GLY A 107 9.63 -14.02 -11.59
N ALA A 108 10.34 -13.31 -10.71
CA ALA A 108 11.64 -12.71 -10.98
C ALA A 108 12.83 -13.62 -10.59
N TYR A 109 12.56 -14.78 -9.97
CA TYR A 109 13.53 -15.83 -9.62
C TYR A 109 13.37 -17.06 -10.54
#